data_AF-A0A842P683-F1
#
_entry.id   AF-A0A842P683-F1
#
_cell.length_a   1.000
_cell.length_b   1.000
_cell.length_c   1.000
_cell.angle_alpha   90.00
_cell.angle_beta   90.00
_cell.angle_gamma   90.00
#
_symmetry.space_group_name_H-M   'P 1'
#
loop_
_entity.id
_entity.type
_entity.pdbx_description
1 polymer ?
#
loop_
_entity_poly.entity_id
_entity_poly.type
_entity_poly.pdbx_seq_one_letter_code
_entity_poly.pdbx_strand_id
1 'polypeptide(L)'
;MEKDRFKKLFPHLADELEGNESKVVVEVEGRSTRKWAGYAPDIVDFLRRCGTDEQGEEIIEYLEKKGEITQDRAFELKEQLREKGIRSFGSRKREGYYTRDL
;
A
#
# COMPACT_ATOMS: atom_id res chain seq x y z
N MET A 1 27.95 19.52 1.66
CA MET A 1 29.12 18.63 1.62
C MET A 1 28.77 17.21 1.14
N GLU A 2 27.61 16.64 1.47
CA GLU A 2 27.26 15.27 1.01
C GLU A 2 26.74 15.24 -0.44
N LYS A 3 25.87 16.20 -0.82
CA LYS A 3 25.33 16.30 -2.20
C LYS A 3 26.41 16.55 -3.27
N ASP A 4 27.42 17.36 -2.96
CA ASP A 4 28.52 17.65 -3.90
C ASP A 4 29.39 16.43 -4.17
N ARG A 5 29.59 15.55 -3.17
CA ARG A 5 30.30 14.28 -3.36
C ARG A 5 29.49 13.30 -4.19
N PHE A 6 28.17 13.23 -3.94
CA PHE A 6 27.27 12.36 -4.69
C PHE A 6 27.25 12.73 -6.18
N LYS A 7 27.13 14.01 -6.53
CA LYS A 7 27.20 14.50 -7.92
C LYS A 7 28.53 14.17 -8.61
N LYS A 8 29.63 14.11 -7.85
CA LYS A 8 30.96 13.83 -8.40
C LYS A 8 31.21 12.33 -8.62
N LEU A 9 30.63 11.48 -7.76
CA LEU A 9 30.76 10.03 -7.84
C LEU A 9 29.75 9.40 -8.78
N PHE A 10 28.55 9.97 -8.88
CA PHE A 10 27.45 9.47 -9.70
C PHE A 10 26.85 10.60 -10.54
N PRO A 11 27.63 11.20 -11.46
CA PRO A 11 27.20 12.36 -12.23
C PRO A 11 25.92 12.10 -13.02
N HIS A 12 25.85 10.98 -13.74
CA HIS A 12 24.67 10.61 -14.53
C HIS A 12 23.44 10.31 -13.67
N LEU A 13 23.63 9.69 -12.50
CA LEU A 13 22.53 9.35 -11.59
C LEU A 13 21.96 10.60 -10.90
N ALA A 14 22.81 11.59 -10.62
CA ALA A 14 22.39 12.87 -10.08
C ALA A 14 21.63 13.69 -11.12
N ASP A 15 22.07 13.66 -12.38
CA ASP A 15 21.36 14.29 -13.49
C ASP A 15 19.98 13.65 -13.72
N GLU A 16 19.85 12.33 -13.59
CA GLU A 16 18.57 11.58 -13.72
C GLU A 16 17.61 11.76 -12.53
N LEU A 17 18.12 12.25 -11.39
CA LEU A 17 17.32 12.59 -10.20
C LEU A 17 16.89 14.07 -10.20
N GLU A 18 17.71 14.95 -10.77
CA GLU A 18 17.42 16.39 -10.92
C GLU A 18 16.60 16.69 -12.17
N GLY A 19 16.88 16.00 -13.28
CA GLY A 19 15.95 15.82 -14.37
C GLY A 19 14.84 14.90 -13.89
N ASN A 20 13.61 15.38 -13.87
CA ASN A 20 12.41 14.69 -13.37
C ASN A 20 12.01 13.46 -14.26
N GLU A 21 13.00 12.74 -14.78
CA GLU A 21 12.93 11.65 -15.77
C GLU A 21 12.81 10.28 -15.09
N SER A 22 12.98 10.20 -13.77
CA SER A 22 12.80 8.99 -12.97
C SER A 22 11.32 8.66 -12.68
N LYS A 23 10.44 8.97 -13.64
CA LYS A 23 9.08 8.42 -13.72
C LYS A 23 9.01 7.53 -14.95
N VAL A 24 9.46 6.28 -14.81
CA VAL A 24 9.09 5.23 -15.77
C VAL A 24 7.60 4.95 -15.58
N VAL A 25 6.77 5.67 -16.32
CA VAL A 25 5.36 5.30 -16.49
C VAL A 25 5.37 4.12 -17.46
N VAL A 26 5.30 2.90 -16.91
CA VAL A 26 5.06 1.72 -17.73
C VAL A 26 3.60 1.75 -18.17
N GLU A 27 3.34 2.40 -19.30
CA GLU A 27 2.07 2.23 -20.00
C GLU A 27 2.07 0.84 -20.64
N VAL A 28 1.30 -0.07 -20.03
CA VAL A 28 1.05 -1.39 -20.63
C VAL A 28 0.12 -1.15 -21.82
N GLU A 29 0.69 -1.07 -23.03
CA GLU A 29 -0.05 -1.04 -24.29
C GLU A 29 -0.86 -2.33 -24.46
N GLY A 30 -2.07 -2.28 -23.94
CA GLY A 30 -2.98 -3.41 -23.90
C GLY A 30 -4.02 -3.07 -22.86
N ARG A 31 -5.08 -2.41 -23.31
CA ARG A 31 -6.28 -2.07 -22.52
C ARG A 31 -6.64 -3.29 -21.67
N SER A 32 -6.21 -3.27 -20.42
CA SER A 32 -6.29 -4.46 -19.62
C SER A 32 -7.76 -4.63 -19.25
N THR A 33 -8.43 -5.58 -19.90
CA THR A 33 -9.80 -6.00 -19.53
C THR A 33 -9.84 -6.63 -18.13
N ARG A 34 -8.69 -6.71 -17.46
CA ARG A 34 -8.52 -7.19 -16.09
C ARG A 34 -9.18 -6.22 -15.13
N LYS A 35 -10.19 -6.71 -14.43
CA LYS A 35 -11.02 -5.99 -13.44
C LYS A 35 -10.23 -5.17 -12.40
N TRP A 36 -8.98 -5.54 -12.12
CA TRP A 36 -8.14 -4.95 -11.07
C TRP A 36 -6.89 -4.25 -11.60
N ALA A 37 -6.79 -3.98 -12.91
CA ALA A 37 -5.65 -3.29 -13.48
C ALA A 37 -5.49 -1.88 -12.89
N GLY A 38 -4.33 -1.60 -12.29
CA GLY A 38 -4.04 -0.31 -11.64
C GLY A 38 -4.75 -0.09 -10.29
N TYR A 39 -5.43 -1.10 -9.74
CA TYR A 39 -6.09 -0.99 -8.44
C TYR A 39 -5.08 -1.05 -7.30
N ALA A 40 -5.05 -0.01 -6.47
CA ALA A 40 -4.27 0.05 -5.23
C ALA A 40 -5.19 -0.30 -4.04
N PRO A 41 -4.98 -1.42 -3.33
CA PRO A 41 -5.78 -1.77 -2.17
C PRO A 41 -5.61 -0.77 -1.02
N ASP A 42 -6.70 -0.48 -0.32
CA ASP A 42 -6.69 0.37 0.87
C ASP A 42 -6.49 -0.44 2.17
N ILE A 43 -6.47 0.23 3.32
CA ILE A 43 -6.36 -0.43 4.63
C ILE A 43 -7.50 -1.42 4.90
N VAL A 44 -8.72 -1.10 4.48
CA VAL A 44 -9.89 -1.95 4.68
C VAL A 44 -9.73 -3.24 3.86
N ASP A 45 -9.13 -3.16 2.67
CA ASP A 45 -8.83 -4.30 1.83
C ASP A 45 -7.82 -5.26 2.48
N PHE A 46 -6.82 -4.71 3.18
CA PHE A 46 -5.89 -5.51 3.98
C PHE A 46 -6.61 -6.17 5.16
N LEU A 47 -7.41 -5.42 5.92
CA LEU A 47 -8.20 -5.96 7.04
C LEU A 47 -9.16 -7.07 6.62
N ARG A 48 -9.79 -6.93 5.45
CA ARG A 48 -10.69 -7.96 4.91
C ARG A 48 -9.98 -9.25 4.51
N ARG A 49 -8.65 -9.27 4.40
CA ARG A 49 -7.86 -10.50 4.20
C ARG A 49 -7.55 -11.21 5.51
N CYS A 50 -7.49 -10.47 6.62
CA CYS A 50 -7.23 -11.03 7.94
C CYS A 50 -8.29 -12.07 8.33
N GLY A 51 -7.82 -13.16 8.93
CA GLY A 51 -8.62 -14.27 9.43
C GLY A 51 -9.18 -13.99 10.82
N THR A 52 -8.38 -13.33 11.67
CA THR A 52 -8.66 -13.09 13.09
C THR A 52 -8.50 -11.61 13.44
N ASP A 53 -8.92 -11.25 14.65
CA ASP A 53 -8.86 -9.87 15.13
C ASP A 53 -7.41 -9.46 15.44
N GLU A 54 -6.59 -10.39 15.96
CA GLU A 54 -5.17 -10.15 16.25
C GLU A 54 -4.39 -9.78 14.99
N GLN A 55 -4.66 -10.48 13.87
CA GLN A 55 -4.08 -10.13 12.56
C GLN A 55 -4.52 -8.75 12.10
N GLY A 56 -5.76 -8.34 12.40
CA GLY A 56 -6.25 -7.00 12.10
C GLY A 56 -5.48 -5.94 12.88
N GLU A 57 -5.27 -6.17 14.17
CA GLU A 57 -4.56 -5.25 15.06
C GLU A 57 -3.10 -5.06 14.63
N GLU A 58 -2.39 -6.16 14.32
CA GLU A 58 -1.02 -6.10 13.79
C GLU A 58 -0.90 -5.29 12.50
N ILE A 59 -1.85 -5.44 11.58
CA ILE A 59 -1.88 -4.68 10.32
C ILE A 59 -2.11 -3.19 10.57
N ILE A 60 -3.03 -2.84 11.47
CA ILE A 60 -3.29 -1.43 11.81
C ILE A 60 -2.03 -0.80 12.43
N GLU A 61 -1.40 -1.48 13.39
CA GLU A 61 -0.17 -0.99 14.02
C GLU A 61 0.98 -0.84 13.03
N TYR A 62 1.14 -1.80 12.12
CA TYR A 62 2.19 -1.75 11.11
C TYR A 62 2.02 -0.53 10.20
N LEU A 63 0.80 -0.27 9.72
CA LEU A 63 0.49 0.85 8.84
C LEU A 63 0.61 2.19 9.56
N GLU A 64 0.23 2.26 10.84
CA GLU A 64 0.42 3.44 11.70
C GLU A 64 1.92 3.74 11.88
N LYS A 65 2.73 2.73 12.25
CA LYS A 65 4.19 2.86 12.42
C LYS A 65 4.89 3.29 11.13
N LYS A 66 4.37 2.88 9.97
CA LYS A 66 4.89 3.25 8.65
C LYS A 66 4.44 4.65 8.20
N GLY A 67 3.48 5.26 8.89
CA GLY A 67 2.91 6.56 8.52
C GLY A 67 1.93 6.50 7.33
N GLU A 68 1.44 5.30 6.99
CA GLU A 68 0.45 5.10 5.92
C GLU A 68 -0.97 5.49 6.37
N ILE A 69 -1.20 5.48 7.69
CA ILE A 69 -2.42 6.00 8.31
C ILE A 69 -2.07 6.93 9.47
N THR A 70 -2.96 7.87 9.77
CA THR A 70 -2.83 8.74 10.93
C THR A 70 -3.16 7.98 12.21
N GLN A 71 -2.67 8.50 13.35
CA GLN A 71 -2.97 7.96 14.68
C GLN A 71 -4.49 7.93 14.95
N ASP A 72 -5.21 9.00 14.61
CA ASP A 72 -6.67 9.06 14.78
C ASP A 72 -7.35 7.96 13.97
N ARG A 73 -6.90 7.73 12.73
CA ARG A 73 -7.45 6.67 11.88
C ARG A 73 -7.13 5.29 12.43
N ALA A 74 -5.92 5.08 12.94
CA ALA A 74 -5.54 3.83 13.59
C ALA A 74 -6.41 3.56 14.83
N PHE A 75 -6.67 4.59 15.63
CA PHE A 75 -7.53 4.51 16.81
C PHE A 75 -8.97 4.11 16.46
N GLU A 76 -9.60 4.78 15.48
CA GLU A 76 -10.93 4.41 14.99
C GLU A 76 -11.03 2.96 14.54
N LEU A 77 -10.02 2.49 13.79
CA LEU A 77 -9.98 1.12 13.28
C LEU A 77 -9.81 0.11 14.41
N LYS A 78 -8.98 0.40 15.41
CA LYS A 78 -8.81 -0.45 16.59
C LYS A 78 -10.09 -0.53 17.41
N GLU A 79 -10.79 0.58 17.64
CA GLU A 79 -12.08 0.59 18.34
C GLU A 79 -13.12 -0.26 17.61
N GLN A 80 -13.29 -0.04 16.30
CA GLN A 80 -14.21 -0.83 15.49
C GLN A 80 -13.86 -2.33 15.53
N LEU A 81 -12.57 -2.66 15.46
CA LEU A 81 -12.09 -4.04 15.52
C LEU A 81 -12.41 -4.68 16.88
N ARG A 82 -12.20 -3.95 17.98
CA ARG A 82 -12.48 -4.43 19.34
C ARG A 82 -13.96 -4.66 19.61
N GLU A 83 -14.81 -3.75 19.13
CA GLU A 83 -16.24 -3.78 19.39
C GLU A 83 -16.99 -4.77 18.49
N LYS A 84 -16.59 -4.87 17.21
CA LYS A 84 -17.37 -5.55 16.16
C LYS A 84 -16.62 -6.68 15.47
N GLY A 85 -15.34 -6.87 15.79
CA GLY A 85 -14.48 -7.88 15.18
C GLY A 85 -14.07 -7.57 13.75
N ILE A 86 -13.17 -8.38 13.20
CA ILE A 86 -12.55 -8.19 11.88
C ILE A 86 -13.56 -8.24 10.73
N ARG A 87 -14.72 -8.87 10.94
CA ARG A 87 -15.78 -8.97 9.92
C ARG A 87 -16.63 -7.71 9.80
N SER A 88 -16.49 -6.77 10.72
CA SER A 88 -17.09 -5.43 10.61
C SER A 88 -16.54 -4.62 9.42
N PHE A 89 -15.30 -4.91 9.01
CA PHE A 89 -14.66 -4.30 7.83
C PHE A 89 -15.15 -4.90 6.50
N GLY A 90 -16.01 -5.92 6.55
CA GLY A 90 -16.64 -6.55 5.40
C GLY A 90 -16.32 -8.03 5.26
N SER A 91 -16.88 -8.63 4.21
CA SER A 91 -16.69 -10.05 3.91
C SER A 91 -15.23 -10.39 3.60
N ARG A 92 -14.80 -11.57 4.03
CA ARG A 92 -13.42 -12.04 3.89
C ARG A 92 -13.02 -12.15 2.41
N LYS A 93 -11.97 -11.43 2.02
CA LYS A 93 -11.32 -11.59 0.71
C LYS A 93 -10.45 -12.85 0.77
N ARG A 94 -10.89 -13.90 0.05
CA ARG A 94 -10.14 -15.16 -0.05
C ARG A 94 -8.85 -14.99 -0.86
N GLU A 95 -7.97 -15.97 -0.77
CA GLU A 95 -6.80 -16.05 -1.63
C GLU A 95 -7.19 -15.93 -3.11
N GLY A 96 -6.29 -15.29 -3.85
CA GLY A 96 -6.49 -14.93 -5.25
C GLY A 96 -7.62 -13.92 -5.51
N TYR A 97 -8.09 -13.15 -4.52
CA TYR A 97 -9.21 -12.20 -4.72
C TYR A 97 -9.00 -11.24 -5.91
N TYR A 98 -7.78 -10.73 -6.10
CA TYR A 98 -7.43 -9.84 -7.22
C TYR A 98 -6.93 -10.58 -8.45
N THR A 99 -6.70 -11.90 -8.34
CA THR A 99 -6.03 -12.69 -9.37
C THR A 99 -6.92 -13.78 -9.97
N ARG A 100 -8.17 -13.92 -9.48
CA ARG A 100 -9.06 -15.04 -9.82
C ARG A 100 -9.52 -15.05 -11.27
N ASP A 101 -9.55 -13.87 -11.88
CA ASP A 101 -10.02 -13.62 -13.24
C ASP A 101 -8.90 -12.99 -14.10
N LEU A 102 -7.63 -13.30 -13.79
CA LEU A 102 -6.46 -12.90 -14.58
C LEU A 102 -6.29 -13.75 -15.84
#